data_AF-A0A0Q6TFH5-F1
#
_entry.id   AF-A0A0Q6TFH5-F1
#
_cell.length_a   1.000
_cell.length_b   1.000
_cell.length_c   1.000
_cell.angle_alpha   90.00
_cell.angle_beta   90.00
_cell.angle_gamma   90.00
#
_symmetry.space_group_name_H-M   'P 1'
#
loop_
_entity.id
_entity.type
_entity.pdbx_description
1 polymer ?
#
loop_
_entity_poly.entity_id
_entity_poly.type
_entity_poly.pdbx_seq_one_letter_code
_entity_poly.pdbx_strand_id
1 'polypeptide(L)'
;MNISPINAESQREPLCRSYVCAVFDVLRLQIQSEAGPRPVQLLWAVGVLSDHLPHYLGTWLLHDPEGAWRAIADDLHDRGIDRLRIVFAPDPVEAQADLARHYRNLTVLPTPVEAVIDSTLSGHGQYMKRALEVANPLSLRLKRAVARHGPFAEAAAAAELLRRSASSYIYASWTDHLEPPMRVRCATASWPPAATDG
;
A
#
# COMPACT_ATOMS: atom_id res chain seq x y z
N MET A 1 24.37 -5.00 12.55
CA MET A 1 23.48 -4.04 11.87
C MET A 1 22.13 -4.14 12.54
N ASN A 2 21.67 -3.07 13.18
CA ASN A 2 20.52 -3.08 14.08
C ASN A 2 19.28 -2.65 13.29
N ILE A 3 18.68 -3.57 12.53
CA ILE A 3 17.40 -3.34 11.86
C ILE A 3 16.34 -3.34 12.95
N SER A 4 15.73 -2.19 13.26
CA SER A 4 14.63 -2.15 14.24
C SER A 4 13.48 -3.05 13.76
N PRO A 5 13.01 -3.99 14.60
CA PRO A 5 12.13 -5.09 14.20
C PRO A 5 10.67 -4.62 14.18
N ILE A 6 10.32 -3.70 13.27
CA ILE A 6 8.92 -3.22 13.17
C ILE A 6 8.47 -3.33 11.72
N ASN A 7 8.80 -4.49 11.14
CA ASN A 7 7.93 -5.08 10.15
C ASN A 7 7.53 -6.50 10.56
N ALA A 8 7.54 -6.81 11.87
CA ALA A 8 7.43 -8.17 12.41
C ALA A 8 6.19 -8.97 11.94
N GLU A 9 5.15 -8.30 11.42
CA GLU A 9 3.99 -8.97 10.82
C GLU A 9 3.86 -8.81 9.29
N SER A 10 4.42 -7.78 8.64
CA SER A 10 4.47 -7.72 7.16
C SER A 10 5.71 -8.38 6.55
N GLN A 11 6.71 -8.78 7.36
CA GLN A 11 7.95 -9.46 6.96
C GLN A 11 7.75 -10.82 6.28
N ARG A 12 6.53 -11.35 6.22
CA ARG A 12 6.26 -12.70 5.71
C ARG A 12 5.40 -12.73 4.45
N GLU A 13 4.80 -11.61 4.05
CA GLU A 13 3.97 -11.59 2.87
C GLU A 13 4.81 -11.15 1.65
N PRO A 14 4.99 -12.05 0.66
CA PRO A 14 5.66 -11.69 -0.58
C PRO A 14 4.85 -10.62 -1.30
N LEU A 15 5.53 -9.57 -1.75
CA LEU A 15 4.95 -8.49 -2.54
C LEU A 15 5.01 -8.83 -4.03
N CYS A 16 4.21 -8.13 -4.81
CA CYS A 16 4.28 -8.27 -6.26
C CYS A 16 5.62 -7.72 -6.78
N ARG A 17 6.14 -8.30 -7.87
CA ARG A 17 7.44 -7.88 -8.42
C ARG A 17 7.47 -6.46 -8.99
N SER A 18 6.33 -5.90 -9.38
CA SER A 18 6.28 -4.67 -10.15
C SER A 18 5.10 -3.78 -9.73
N TYR A 19 5.43 -2.58 -9.27
CA TYR A 19 4.48 -1.52 -8.96
C TYR A 19 4.73 -0.32 -9.87
N VAL A 20 3.65 0.24 -10.42
CA VAL A 20 3.73 1.45 -11.25
C VAL A 20 3.84 2.68 -10.36
N CYS A 21 3.05 2.73 -9.29
CA CYS A 21 3.02 3.84 -8.35
C CYS A 21 2.95 3.34 -6.92
N ALA A 22 3.58 4.02 -5.98
CA ALA A 22 3.35 3.84 -4.54
C ALA A 22 3.18 5.20 -3.85
N VAL A 23 2.37 5.24 -2.80
CA VAL A 23 2.18 6.42 -1.96
C VAL A 23 2.58 6.05 -0.55
N PHE A 24 3.45 6.87 0.02
CA PHE A 24 3.88 6.82 1.40
C PHE A 24 3.33 8.04 2.15
N ASP A 25 2.89 7.81 3.39
CA ASP A 25 2.41 8.86 4.28
C ASP A 25 2.76 8.51 5.74
N VAL A 26 2.81 9.52 6.60
CA VAL A 26 3.21 9.40 8.00
C VAL A 26 1.97 9.43 8.89
N LEU A 27 1.92 8.49 9.82
CA LEU A 27 0.95 8.43 10.91
C LEU A 27 1.65 8.69 12.24
N ARG A 28 1.09 9.60 13.04
CA ARG A 28 1.55 9.86 14.41
C ARG A 28 0.63 9.16 15.38
N LEU A 29 1.18 8.44 16.34
CA LEU A 29 0.40 7.72 17.36
C LEU A 29 1.10 7.70 18.71
N GLN A 30 0.40 7.20 19.73
CA GLN A 30 0.90 7.05 21.08
C GLN A 30 1.10 5.57 21.41
N ILE A 31 2.29 5.21 21.91
CA ILE A 31 2.61 3.89 22.46
C ILE A 31 2.81 4.01 23.97
N GLN A 32 2.30 3.06 24.74
CA GLN A 32 2.52 2.98 26.17
C GLN A 32 3.97 2.58 26.47
N SER A 33 4.59 3.33 27.38
CA SER A 33 5.90 3.00 27.93
C SER A 33 5.85 3.05 29.46
N GLU A 34 6.91 2.58 30.13
CA GLU A 34 7.02 2.67 31.59
C GLU A 34 6.96 4.12 32.09
N ALA A 35 7.40 5.09 31.27
CA ALA A 35 7.34 6.52 31.55
C ALA A 35 6.01 7.18 31.12
N GLY A 36 5.03 6.39 30.69
CA GLY A 36 3.74 6.84 30.15
C GLY A 36 3.65 6.82 28.62
N PRO A 37 2.56 7.36 28.03
CA PRO A 37 2.38 7.41 26.58
C PRO A 37 3.48 8.22 25.91
N ARG A 38 4.14 7.61 24.92
CA ARG A 38 5.19 8.23 24.10
C ARG A 38 4.69 8.40 22.65
N PRO A 39 4.87 9.58 22.04
CA PRO A 39 4.58 9.76 20.63
C PRO A 39 5.59 9.01 19.76
N VAL A 40 5.08 8.35 18.73
CA VAL A 40 5.89 7.70 17.70
C VAL A 40 5.32 7.98 16.31
N GLN A 41 6.15 7.76 15.28
CA GLN A 41 5.78 7.92 13.89
C GLN A 41 5.87 6.60 13.14
N LEU A 42 4.81 6.25 12.43
CA LEU A 42 4.76 5.14 11.49
C LEU A 42 4.72 5.70 10.07
N LEU A 43 5.56 5.21 9.19
CA LEU A 43 5.40 5.38 7.76
C LEU A 43 4.57 4.20 7.24
N TRP A 44 3.55 4.44 6.43
CA TRP A 44 2.80 3.38 5.77
C TRP A 44 2.79 3.60 4.26
N ALA A 45 2.55 2.54 3.49
CA ALA A 45 2.49 2.64 2.06
C ALA A 45 1.42 1.78 1.39
N VAL A 46 0.92 2.28 0.27
CA VAL A 46 0.06 1.56 -0.67
C VAL A 46 0.65 1.66 -2.07
N GLY A 47 0.72 0.55 -2.77
CA GLY A 47 1.17 0.44 -4.15
C GLY A 47 0.00 0.22 -5.11
N VAL A 48 0.19 0.57 -6.37
CA VAL A 48 -0.72 0.30 -7.48
C VAL A 48 0.03 -0.48 -8.54
N LEU A 49 -0.53 -1.63 -8.90
CA LEU A 49 -0.03 -2.54 -9.93
C LEU A 49 -0.39 -2.04 -11.34
N SER A 50 0.13 -2.71 -12.37
CA SER A 50 -0.14 -2.37 -13.78
C SER A 50 -1.59 -2.64 -14.22
N ASP A 51 -2.33 -3.46 -13.46
CA ASP A 51 -3.77 -3.70 -13.65
C ASP A 51 -4.63 -2.73 -12.82
N HIS A 52 -4.03 -1.66 -12.27
CA HIS A 52 -4.66 -0.67 -11.39
C HIS A 52 -5.15 -1.20 -10.03
N LEU A 53 -4.82 -2.45 -9.67
CA LEU A 53 -5.16 -2.98 -8.36
C LEU A 53 -4.27 -2.35 -7.28
N PRO A 54 -4.87 -1.78 -6.21
CA PRO A 54 -4.12 -1.32 -5.07
C PRO A 54 -3.71 -2.48 -4.17
N HIS A 55 -2.53 -2.37 -3.55
CA HIS A 55 -1.99 -3.35 -2.63
C HIS A 55 -1.29 -2.61 -1.49
N TYR A 56 -1.69 -2.90 -0.25
CA TYR A 56 -1.01 -2.39 0.93
C TYR A 56 0.41 -2.95 1.02
N LEU A 57 1.44 -2.10 1.00
CA LEU A 57 2.83 -2.55 0.97
C LEU A 57 3.36 -2.83 2.37
N GLY A 58 2.94 -2.04 3.36
CA GLY A 58 3.37 -2.24 4.73
C GLY A 58 3.32 -0.98 5.58
N THR A 59 3.89 -1.12 6.78
CA THR A 59 4.10 -0.04 7.74
C THR A 59 5.43 -0.26 8.45
N TRP A 60 6.15 0.83 8.69
CA TRP A 60 7.47 0.87 9.32
C TRP A 60 7.49 1.93 10.40
N LEU A 61 8.12 1.64 11.56
CA LEU A 61 8.31 2.65 12.60
C LEU A 61 9.57 3.47 12.35
N LEU A 62 9.41 4.78 12.46
CA LEU A 62 10.48 5.76 12.35
C LEU A 62 11.04 6.04 13.75
N HIS A 63 12.07 5.27 14.14
CA HIS A 63 12.81 5.51 15.39
C HIS A 63 13.89 6.57 15.23
N ASP A 64 14.58 6.53 14.09
CA ASP A 64 15.61 7.47 13.66
C ASP A 64 15.23 7.89 12.24
N PRO A 65 14.99 9.18 11.95
CA PRO A 65 14.72 9.62 10.59
C PRO A 65 15.90 9.32 9.67
N GLU A 66 17.14 9.38 10.18
CA GLU A 66 18.32 9.16 9.36
C GLU A 66 18.44 7.68 8.94
N GLY A 67 18.24 7.42 7.64
CA GLY A 67 18.39 6.08 7.07
C GLY A 67 17.16 5.18 7.23
N ALA A 68 16.02 5.71 7.65
CA ALA A 68 14.75 4.99 7.63
C ALA A 68 14.41 4.50 6.22
N TRP A 69 14.62 5.35 5.20
CA TRP A 69 14.34 5.01 3.80
C TRP A 69 15.19 3.87 3.27
N ARG A 70 16.44 3.77 3.70
CA ARG A 70 17.30 2.62 3.38
C ARG A 70 16.71 1.31 3.87
N ALA A 71 16.30 1.26 5.14
CA ALA A 71 15.69 0.06 5.71
C ALA A 71 14.37 -0.30 5.02
N ILE A 72 13.57 0.71 4.63
CA ILE A 72 12.34 0.51 3.85
C ILE A 72 12.67 -0.03 2.45
N ALA A 73 13.68 0.53 1.78
CA ALA A 73 14.09 0.10 0.45
C ALA A 73 14.54 -1.38 0.44
N ASP A 74 15.35 -1.75 1.44
CA ASP A 74 15.82 -3.12 1.65
C ASP A 74 14.64 -4.07 1.94
N ASP A 75 13.73 -3.71 2.84
CA ASP A 75 12.54 -4.53 3.16
C ASP A 75 11.63 -4.76 1.93
N LEU A 76 11.36 -3.70 1.16
CA LEU A 76 10.56 -3.81 -0.06
C LEU A 76 11.23 -4.72 -1.10
N HIS A 77 12.56 -4.64 -1.22
CA HIS A 77 13.32 -5.47 -2.15
C HIS A 77 13.34 -6.93 -1.70
N ASP A 78 13.62 -7.20 -0.42
CA ASP A 78 13.66 -8.53 0.17
C ASP A 78 12.31 -9.25 0.08
N ARG A 79 11.21 -8.50 0.11
CA ARG A 79 9.84 -9.01 -0.08
C ARG A 79 9.47 -9.21 -1.55
N GLY A 80 10.37 -8.91 -2.47
CA GLY A 80 10.28 -9.27 -3.89
C GLY A 80 9.94 -8.13 -4.85
N ILE A 81 9.95 -6.87 -4.40
CA ILE A 81 9.78 -5.75 -5.35
C ILE A 81 11.07 -5.61 -6.16
N ASP A 82 10.96 -5.81 -7.47
CA ASP A 82 12.05 -5.62 -8.43
C ASP A 82 11.89 -4.31 -9.21
N ARG A 83 10.66 -3.80 -9.34
CA ARG A 83 10.34 -2.61 -10.12
C ARG A 83 9.37 -1.70 -9.38
N LEU A 84 9.80 -0.46 -9.18
CA LEU A 84 9.01 0.63 -8.61
C LEU A 84 9.31 1.89 -9.40
N ARG A 85 8.30 2.44 -10.12
CA ARG A 85 8.53 3.54 -11.08
C ARG A 85 8.26 4.91 -10.50
N ILE A 86 7.16 5.08 -9.77
CA ILE A 86 6.74 6.36 -9.22
C ILE A 86 6.46 6.18 -7.74
N VAL A 87 6.99 7.06 -6.91
CA VAL A 87 6.74 7.08 -5.47
C VAL A 87 6.32 8.48 -5.05
N PHE A 88 5.25 8.58 -4.26
CA PHE A 88 4.94 9.79 -3.51
C PHE A 88 5.44 9.62 -2.08
N ALA A 89 6.32 10.51 -1.63
CA ALA A 89 6.94 10.44 -0.32
C ALA A 89 6.88 11.79 0.41
N PRO A 90 6.77 11.78 1.76
CA PRO A 90 6.83 13.00 2.57
C PRO A 90 8.20 13.69 2.51
N ASP A 91 9.28 12.93 2.32
CA ASP A 91 10.63 13.45 2.03
C ASP A 91 11.11 12.86 0.69
N PRO A 92 10.87 13.55 -0.44
CA PRO A 92 11.20 13.01 -1.75
C PRO A 92 12.70 12.94 -2.02
N VAL A 93 13.52 13.78 -1.38
CA VAL A 93 14.97 13.83 -1.63
C VAL A 93 15.65 12.64 -0.96
N GLU A 94 15.36 12.41 0.31
CA GLU A 94 15.91 11.26 1.04
C GLU A 94 15.39 9.94 0.45
N ALA A 95 14.08 9.87 0.19
CA ALA A 95 13.46 8.69 -0.42
C ALA A 95 14.07 8.38 -1.79
N GLN A 96 14.29 9.38 -2.66
CA GLN A 96 14.93 9.16 -3.96
C GLN A 96 16.34 8.58 -3.81
N ALA A 97 17.15 9.12 -2.89
CA ALA A 97 18.53 8.71 -2.70
C ALA A 97 18.66 7.24 -2.23
N ASP A 98 17.79 6.81 -1.31
CA ASP A 98 17.84 5.44 -0.77
C ASP A 98 17.10 4.43 -1.66
N LEU A 99 15.92 4.76 -2.21
CA LEU A 99 15.16 3.85 -3.06
C LEU A 99 15.85 3.59 -4.42
N ALA A 100 16.56 4.58 -4.98
CA ALA A 100 17.25 4.43 -6.27
C ALA A 100 18.37 3.37 -6.26
N ARG A 101 18.77 2.86 -5.09
CA ARG A 101 19.74 1.77 -4.95
C ARG A 101 19.23 0.45 -5.50
N HIS A 102 17.94 0.19 -5.32
CA HIS A 102 17.28 -1.04 -5.78
C HIS A 102 16.44 -0.80 -7.04
N TYR A 103 15.87 0.40 -7.19
CA TYR A 103 14.87 0.68 -8.22
C TYR A 103 15.41 1.64 -9.29
N ARG A 104 15.82 1.09 -10.42
CA ARG A 104 16.24 1.88 -11.59
C ARG A 104 15.06 2.63 -12.20
N ASN A 105 15.31 3.84 -12.69
CA ASN A 105 14.31 4.72 -13.30
C ASN A 105 13.12 5.06 -12.38
N LEU A 106 13.35 5.06 -11.06
CA LEU A 106 12.41 5.54 -10.07
C LEU A 106 12.36 7.07 -10.09
N THR A 107 11.15 7.62 -10.09
CA THR A 107 10.87 9.02 -9.81
C THR A 107 10.13 9.15 -8.48
N VAL A 108 10.70 9.92 -7.55
CA VAL A 108 10.04 10.29 -6.30
C VAL A 108 9.46 11.70 -6.39
N LEU A 109 8.22 11.85 -5.94
CA LEU A 109 7.44 13.09 -5.93
C LEU A 109 7.01 13.42 -4.49
N PRO A 110 6.82 14.70 -4.15
CA PRO A 110 6.37 15.09 -2.82
C PRO A 110 4.90 14.71 -2.56
N THR A 111 4.59 14.41 -1.30
CA THR A 111 3.21 14.30 -0.78
C THR A 111 2.89 15.53 0.10
N PRO A 112 1.75 16.25 -0.07
CA PRO A 112 0.68 16.05 -1.04
C PRO A 112 0.96 16.64 -2.44
N VAL A 113 0.30 16.08 -3.46
CA VAL A 113 0.58 16.27 -4.90
C VAL A 113 -0.16 17.48 -5.49
N GLU A 114 -0.35 18.56 -4.72
CA GLU A 114 -1.19 19.69 -5.14
C GLU A 114 -0.68 20.40 -6.39
N ALA A 115 0.55 20.15 -6.84
CA ALA A 115 1.18 20.89 -7.93
C ALA A 115 1.97 20.07 -8.98
N VAL A 116 2.00 18.73 -8.93
CA VAL A 116 2.91 17.96 -9.83
C VAL A 116 2.16 16.87 -10.60
N ILE A 117 1.38 17.30 -11.59
CA ILE A 117 1.08 16.49 -12.77
C ILE A 117 1.68 17.24 -13.96
N ASP A 118 3.02 17.27 -13.98
CA ASP A 118 3.74 17.88 -15.07
C ASP A 118 3.79 16.92 -16.28
N SER A 119 3.91 17.48 -17.47
CA SER A 119 3.83 16.79 -18.77
C SER A 119 4.82 15.62 -18.96
N THR A 120 5.82 15.48 -18.09
CA THR A 120 6.85 14.44 -18.12
C THR A 120 6.35 13.04 -17.77
N LEU A 121 5.19 12.91 -17.10
CA LEU A 121 4.61 11.62 -16.69
C LEU A 121 3.36 11.24 -17.51
N SER A 122 3.24 11.78 -18.73
CA SER A 122 2.03 11.69 -19.60
C SER A 122 1.50 10.27 -19.88
N GLY A 123 2.27 9.21 -19.62
CA GLY A 123 1.81 7.81 -19.70
C GLY A 123 1.35 7.16 -18.38
N HIS A 124 1.60 7.80 -17.23
CA HIS A 124 1.37 7.22 -15.90
C HIS A 124 0.26 7.92 -15.10
N GLY A 125 -0.36 8.97 -15.65
CA GLY A 125 -1.34 9.80 -14.94
C GLY A 125 -2.52 9.01 -14.35
N GLN A 126 -3.00 7.97 -15.03
CA GLN A 126 -4.09 7.12 -14.51
C GLN A 126 -3.66 6.31 -13.29
N TYR A 127 -2.41 5.83 -13.24
CA TYR A 127 -1.88 5.10 -12.07
C TYR A 127 -1.64 6.04 -10.90
N MET A 128 -1.12 7.24 -11.16
CA MET A 128 -0.93 8.27 -10.13
C MET A 128 -2.29 8.69 -9.54
N LYS A 129 -3.27 8.98 -10.39
CA LYS A 129 -4.64 9.28 -9.97
C LYS A 129 -5.21 8.17 -9.12
N ARG A 130 -5.12 6.91 -9.58
CA ARG A 130 -5.60 5.75 -8.82
C ARG A 130 -4.91 5.59 -7.46
N ALA A 131 -3.60 5.78 -7.41
CA ALA A 131 -2.83 5.67 -6.17
C ALA A 131 -3.29 6.72 -5.14
N LEU A 132 -3.52 7.96 -5.58
CA LEU A 132 -4.02 9.03 -4.70
C LEU A 132 -5.49 8.85 -4.31
N GLU A 133 -6.35 8.36 -5.22
CA GLU A 133 -7.75 8.02 -4.94
C GLU A 133 -7.86 6.95 -3.84
N VAL A 134 -6.92 6.02 -3.78
CA VAL A 134 -6.87 4.98 -2.73
C VAL A 134 -6.20 5.52 -1.47
N ALA A 135 -5.07 6.22 -1.61
CA ALA A 135 -4.27 6.67 -0.47
C ALA A 135 -4.97 7.73 0.37
N ASN A 136 -5.69 8.68 -0.24
CA ASN A 136 -6.31 9.80 0.48
C ASN A 136 -7.41 9.33 1.47
N PRO A 137 -8.42 8.54 1.05
CA PRO A 137 -9.41 8.04 1.99
C PRO A 137 -8.82 7.02 2.98
N LEU A 138 -7.84 6.22 2.53
CA LEU A 138 -7.14 5.29 3.41
C LEU A 138 -6.39 6.04 4.53
N SER A 139 -5.66 7.11 4.21
CA SER A 139 -4.98 7.96 5.20
C SER A 139 -5.95 8.45 6.28
N LEU A 140 -7.12 8.97 5.88
CA LEU A 140 -8.16 9.40 6.81
C LEU A 140 -8.68 8.25 7.67
N ARG A 141 -8.90 7.07 7.07
CA ARG A 141 -9.36 5.88 7.80
C ARG A 141 -8.34 5.41 8.83
N LEU A 142 -7.06 5.33 8.45
CA LEU A 142 -5.97 4.92 9.33
C LEU A 142 -5.79 5.93 10.48
N LYS A 143 -5.81 7.23 10.20
CA LYS A 143 -5.79 8.29 11.23
C LYS A 143 -6.93 8.12 12.24
N ARG A 144 -8.15 7.84 11.77
CA ARG A 144 -9.32 7.58 12.64
C ARG A 144 -9.18 6.29 13.45
N ALA A 145 -8.65 5.22 12.84
CA ALA A 145 -8.43 3.94 13.53
C ALA A 145 -7.42 4.12 14.68
N VAL A 146 -6.31 4.81 14.41
CA VAL A 146 -5.30 5.15 15.42
C VAL A 146 -5.90 5.98 16.55
N ALA A 147 -6.65 7.03 16.23
CA ALA A 147 -7.26 7.89 17.25
C ALA A 147 -8.30 7.16 18.12
N ARG A 148 -9.00 6.16 17.56
CA ARG A 148 -10.02 5.38 18.26
C ARG A 148 -9.44 4.31 19.18
N HIS A 149 -8.34 3.68 18.77
CA HIS A 149 -7.80 2.49 19.43
C HIS A 149 -6.51 2.74 20.22
N GLY A 150 -5.88 3.90 20.07
CA GLY A 150 -4.73 4.29 20.88
C GLY A 150 -5.11 4.71 22.30
N PRO A 151 -4.13 4.78 23.24
CA PRO A 151 -2.71 4.44 23.06
C PRO A 151 -2.47 2.93 22.96
N PHE A 152 -1.48 2.53 22.15
CA PHE A 152 -1.17 1.12 21.88
C PHE A 152 -0.16 0.57 22.89
N ALA A 153 -0.21 -0.73 23.20
CA ALA A 153 0.79 -1.35 24.06
C ALA A 153 2.19 -1.36 23.42
N GLU A 154 2.25 -1.57 22.10
CA GLU A 154 3.51 -1.60 21.33
C GLU A 154 3.26 -1.23 19.85
N ALA A 155 4.35 -0.99 19.11
CA ALA A 155 4.28 -0.57 17.72
C ALA A 155 3.73 -1.68 16.80
N ALA A 156 4.01 -2.94 17.12
CA ALA A 156 3.52 -4.09 16.38
C ALA A 156 2.00 -4.17 16.40
N ALA A 157 1.36 -3.98 17.56
CA ALA A 157 -0.09 -3.95 17.69
C ALA A 157 -0.74 -2.82 16.86
N ALA A 158 -0.09 -1.65 16.79
CA ALA A 158 -0.54 -0.57 15.94
C ALA A 158 -0.40 -0.93 14.45
N ALA A 159 0.74 -1.48 14.04
CA ALA A 159 0.98 -1.90 12.66
C ALA A 159 -0.03 -2.96 12.19
N GLU A 160 -0.37 -3.92 13.04
CA GLU A 160 -1.37 -4.96 12.72
C GLU A 160 -2.77 -4.38 12.53
N LEU A 161 -3.17 -3.45 13.41
CA LEU A 161 -4.44 -2.73 13.25
C LEU A 161 -4.47 -1.98 11.91
N LEU A 162 -3.37 -1.32 11.54
CA LEU A 162 -3.26 -0.57 10.29
C LEU A 162 -3.36 -1.49 9.08
N ARG A 163 -2.64 -2.62 9.09
CA ARG A 163 -2.70 -3.65 8.06
C ARG A 163 -4.12 -4.16 7.88
N ARG A 164 -4.78 -4.61 8.96
CA ARG A 164 -6.18 -5.09 8.90
C ARG A 164 -7.13 -4.01 8.37
N SER A 165 -6.96 -2.77 8.83
CA SER A 165 -7.78 -1.63 8.42
C SER A 165 -7.60 -1.30 6.94
N ALA A 166 -6.36 -1.39 6.43
CA ALA A 166 -6.02 -1.16 5.05
C ALA A 166 -6.51 -2.29 4.14
N SER A 167 -6.23 -3.54 4.47
CA SER A 167 -6.68 -4.71 3.70
C SER A 167 -8.21 -4.76 3.62
N SER A 168 -8.92 -4.51 4.73
CA SER A 168 -10.39 -4.44 4.74
C SER A 168 -10.92 -3.32 3.82
N TYR A 169 -10.28 -2.16 3.82
CA TYR A 169 -10.67 -1.04 2.97
C TYR A 169 -10.41 -1.31 1.48
N ILE A 170 -9.21 -1.78 1.15
CA ILE A 170 -8.81 -2.12 -0.21
C ILE A 170 -9.74 -3.20 -0.78
N TYR A 171 -10.05 -4.24 0.00
CA TYR A 171 -10.96 -5.29 -0.42
C TYR A 171 -12.39 -4.77 -0.65
N ALA A 172 -12.94 -4.01 0.30
CA ALA A 172 -14.30 -3.48 0.21
C ALA A 172 -14.47 -2.49 -0.96
N SER A 173 -13.51 -1.58 -1.13
CA SER A 173 -13.51 -0.62 -2.24
C SER A 173 -13.39 -1.29 -3.61
N TRP A 174 -12.86 -2.51 -3.68
CA TRP A 174 -12.76 -3.26 -4.92
C TRP A 174 -14.04 -4.05 -5.22
N THR A 175 -14.67 -4.66 -4.21
CA THR A 175 -15.93 -5.38 -4.40
C THR A 175 -17.07 -4.49 -4.87
N ASP A 176 -17.05 -3.19 -4.54
CA ASP A 176 -18.05 -2.22 -5.01
C ASP A 176 -17.86 -1.83 -6.49
N HIS A 177 -16.72 -2.14 -7.11
CA HIS A 177 -16.42 -1.84 -8.51
C HIS A 177 -16.50 -3.05 -9.44
N LEU A 178 -16.67 -4.26 -8.89
CA LEU A 178 -17.11 -5.40 -9.68
C LEU A 178 -18.62 -5.26 -9.86
N GLU A 179 -19.07 -4.95 -11.09
CA GLU A 179 -20.44 -5.32 -11.45
C GLU A 179 -20.65 -6.79 -11.02
N PRO A 180 -21.79 -7.12 -10.39
CA PRO A 180 -22.02 -8.49 -9.92
C PRO A 180 -21.76 -9.44 -11.10
N PRO A 181 -21.06 -10.57 -10.89
CA PRO A 181 -20.74 -11.48 -11.98
C PRO A 181 -22.03 -11.77 -12.72
N MET A 182 -22.10 -11.32 -13.98
CA MET A 182 -23.22 -11.51 -14.86
C MET A 182 -23.58 -12.99 -14.72
N ARG A 183 -24.74 -13.29 -14.13
CA ARG A 183 -25.18 -14.68 -13.97
C ARG A 183 -25.28 -15.22 -15.38
N VAL A 184 -24.26 -15.97 -15.81
CA VAL A 184 -24.32 -16.78 -17.01
C VAL A 184 -25.46 -17.75 -16.74
N ARG A 185 -26.64 -17.42 -17.26
CA ARG A 185 -27.73 -18.38 -17.37
C ARG A 185 -27.16 -19.47 -18.24
N CYS A 186 -26.76 -20.58 -17.61
CA CYS A 186 -26.58 -21.83 -18.33
C CYS A 186 -27.93 -22.10 -18.99
N ALA A 187 -28.02 -21.81 -20.29
CA ALA A 187 -29.08 -22.36 -21.11
C ALA A 187 -28.94 -23.87 -20.98
N THR A 188 -29.87 -24.49 -20.27
CA THR A 188 -30.08 -25.92 -20.33
C THR A 188 -30.26 -26.29 -21.79
N ALA A 189 -29.23 -26.88 -22.39
CA ALA A 189 -29.29 -27.44 -23.72
C ALA A 189 -30.35 -28.54 -23.71
N SER A 190 -31.51 -28.25 -24.29
CA SER A 190 -32.50 -29.25 -24.64
C SER A 190 -31.94 -30.11 -25.77
N TRP A 191 -31.57 -31.35 -25.45
CA TRP A 191 -31.28 -32.41 -26.41
C TRP A 191 -32.52 -32.67 -27.30
N PRO A 192 -32.41 -32.90 -28.63
CA PRO A 192 -33.57 -33.32 -29.41
C PRO A 192 -33.88 -34.81 -29.13
N PRO A 193 -35.15 -35.23 -29.19
CA PRO A 193 -35.48 -36.65 -29.15
C PRO A 193 -35.03 -37.34 -30.44
N ALA A 194 -34.42 -38.51 -30.27
CA ALA A 194 -34.03 -39.40 -31.35
C ALA A 194 -35.24 -39.81 -32.19
N ALA A 195 -35.10 -39.76 -33.51
CA ALA A 195 -36.01 -40.36 -34.46
C ALA A 195 -36.01 -41.88 -34.27
N THR A 196 -37.18 -42.47 -34.08
CA THR A 196 -37.39 -43.90 -34.28
C THR A 196 -38.05 -44.10 -35.63
N ASP A 197 -37.38 -44.90 -36.46
CA ASP A 197 -37.80 -45.40 -37.75
C ASP A 197 -39.16 -46.11 -37.72
N GLY A 198 -39.90 -45.96 -38.82
CA GLY A 198 -41.07 -46.75 -39.21
C GLY A 198 -41.11 -46.85 -40.72
#